data_AF-A0A1J5LZF4-F1
#
_entry.id   AF-A0A1J5LZF4-F1
#
_cell.length_a   1.000
_cell.length_b   1.000
_cell.length_c   1.000
_cell.angle_alpha   90.00
_cell.angle_beta   90.00
_cell.angle_gamma   90.00
#
_symmetry.space_group_name_H-M   'P 1'
#
loop_
_entity.id
_entity.type
_entity.pdbx_description
1 polymer ?
#
loop_
_entity_poly.entity_id
_entity_poly.type
_entity_poly.pdbx_seq_one_letter_code
_entity_poly.pdbx_strand_id
1 'polypeptide(L)'
;MKKLIAIAILAVTLVSCGASLSDVKVGMTEAEVTEILGSANHKSMNSNSFTLDGVEESHSTATWDYDGLGTIEFEDGVVTKVGE
;
A
#
# COMPACT_ATOMS: atom_id res chain seq x y z
N MET A 1 22.40 13.40 25.17
CA MET A 1 21.14 12.98 25.82
C MET A 1 20.18 12.54 24.71
N LYS A 2 20.00 11.22 24.53
CA LYS A 2 19.17 10.64 23.46
C LYS A 2 17.69 10.75 23.87
N LYS A 3 16.92 11.60 23.18
CA LYS A 3 15.47 11.71 23.41
C LYS A 3 14.80 10.59 22.62
N LEU A 4 14.32 9.58 23.34
CA LEU A 4 13.44 8.54 22.80
C LEU A 4 12.07 9.17 22.60
N ILE A 5 11.67 9.37 21.35
CA ILE A 5 10.31 9.77 21.00
C ILE A 5 9.49 8.48 20.96
N ALA A 6 8.66 8.28 21.98
CA ALA A 6 7.66 7.23 22.00
C ALA A 6 6.54 7.62 21.04
N ILE A 7 6.47 6.98 19.88
CA ILE A 7 5.35 7.11 18.96
C ILE A 7 4.24 6.20 19.49
N ALA A 8 3.19 6.81 20.04
CA ALA A 8 1.97 6.13 20.43
C ALA A 8 1.26 5.65 19.16
N ILE A 9 1.28 4.35 18.89
CA ILE A 9 0.48 3.73 17.84
C ILE A 9 -0.96 3.68 18.37
N LEU A 10 -1.78 4.63 17.92
CA LEU A 10 -3.22 4.63 18.13
C LEU A 10 -3.80 3.51 17.26
N ALA A 11 -4.07 2.35 17.87
CA ALA A 11 -4.81 1.28 17.23
C ALA A 11 -6.27 1.73 17.05
N VAL A 12 -6.59 2.25 15.86
CA VAL A 12 -7.97 2.53 15.47
C VAL A 12 -8.63 1.19 15.17
N THR A 13 -9.38 0.67 16.14
CA THR A 13 -10.27 -0.47 15.91
C THR A 13 -11.47 0.02 15.11
N LEU A 14 -11.37 0.00 13.78
CA LEU A 14 -12.53 0.14 12.91
C LEU A 14 -13.31 -1.16 12.94
N VAL A 15 -14.54 -1.06 13.43
CA VAL A 15 -15.60 -2.06 13.28
C VAL A 15 -15.75 -2.34 11.78
N SER A 16 -15.24 -3.47 11.31
CA SER A 16 -15.36 -3.87 9.91
C SER A 16 -16.78 -4.32 9.62
N CYS A 17 -17.60 -3.40 9.11
CA CYS A 17 -18.51 -3.77 8.05
C CYS A 17 -17.61 -4.29 6.92
N GLY A 18 -17.70 -5.58 6.60
CA GLY A 18 -16.64 -6.36 5.95
C GLY A 18 -15.99 -5.64 4.78
N ALA A 19 -14.75 -5.18 4.98
CA ALA A 19 -13.93 -4.62 3.93
C ALA A 19 -13.76 -5.67 2.83
N SER A 20 -14.05 -5.30 1.59
CA SER A 20 -14.07 -6.22 0.46
C SER A 20 -13.10 -5.76 -0.63
N LEU A 21 -12.42 -6.70 -1.30
CA LEU A 21 -11.58 -6.36 -2.45
C LEU A 21 -12.36 -5.71 -3.58
N SER A 22 -13.68 -5.95 -3.69
CA SER A 22 -14.54 -5.28 -4.67
C SER A 22 -14.66 -3.76 -4.49
N ASP A 23 -14.31 -3.24 -3.32
CA ASP A 23 -14.28 -1.79 -3.07
C ASP A 23 -13.00 -1.13 -3.61
N VAL A 24 -11.95 -1.91 -3.88
CA VAL A 24 -10.68 -1.43 -4.44
C VAL A 24 -10.75 -1.38 -5.97
N LYS A 25 -10.25 -0.29 -6.55
CA LYS A 25 -10.28 -0.04 -8.00
C LYS A 25 -8.90 0.36 -8.52
N VAL A 26 -8.66 0.03 -9.79
CA VAL A 26 -7.48 0.50 -10.54
C VAL A 26 -7.41 2.03 -10.49
N GLY A 27 -6.21 2.54 -10.22
CA GLY A 27 -5.92 3.97 -10.05
C GLY A 27 -6.02 4.50 -8.63
N MET A 28 -6.54 3.72 -7.66
CA MET A 28 -6.48 4.10 -6.24
C MET A 28 -5.04 4.11 -5.75
N THR A 29 -4.74 5.02 -4.83
CA THR A 29 -3.46 5.10 -4.14
C THR A 29 -3.33 4.05 -3.03
N GLU A 30 -2.11 3.74 -2.63
CA GLU A 30 -1.83 2.91 -1.45
C GLU A 30 -2.54 3.39 -0.16
N ALA A 31 -2.70 4.71 0.00
CA ALA A 31 -3.39 5.30 1.15
C ALA A 31 -4.89 5.00 1.12
N GLU A 32 -5.55 5.20 -0.02
CA GLU A 32 -6.98 4.89 -0.20
C GLU A 32 -7.26 3.40 0.01
N VAL A 33 -6.39 2.51 -0.49
CA VAL A 33 -6.51 1.07 -0.22
C VAL A 33 -6.40 0.76 1.27
N THR A 34 -5.50 1.44 1.98
CA THR A 34 -5.33 1.27 3.43
C THR A 34 -6.55 1.78 4.21
N GLU A 35 -7.23 2.83 3.75
CA GLU A 35 -8.49 3.30 4.37
C GLU A 35 -9.64 2.29 4.20
N ILE A 36 -9.67 1.56 3.08
CA ILE A 36 -10.72 0.57 2.78
C ILE A 36 -10.45 -0.76 3.48
N LEU A 37 -9.27 -1.37 3.24
CA LEU A 37 -8.95 -2.73 3.66
C LEU A 37 -8.12 -2.80 4.95
N GLY A 38 -7.60 -1.66 5.41
CA GLY A 38 -6.60 -1.63 6.46
C GLY A 38 -5.22 -2.07 5.98
N SER A 39 -4.36 -2.43 6.92
CA SER A 39 -3.00 -2.90 6.64
C SER A 39 -3.02 -4.31 6.04
N ALA A 40 -2.35 -4.48 4.91
CA ALA A 40 -2.09 -5.79 4.33
C ALA A 40 -1.30 -6.70 5.29
N ASN A 41 -1.53 -8.02 5.19
CA ASN A 41 -0.83 -9.05 5.96
C ASN A 41 0.63 -9.17 5.51
N HIS A 42 0.84 -9.14 4.19
CA HIS A 42 2.17 -9.17 3.59
C HIS A 42 2.32 -8.10 2.51
N LYS A 43 3.50 -7.49 2.45
CA LYS A 43 3.86 -6.48 1.44
C LYS A 43 5.21 -6.82 0.84
N SER A 44 5.28 -6.80 -0.48
CA SER A 44 6.53 -6.84 -1.24
C SER A 44 6.62 -5.59 -2.10
N MET A 45 7.81 -5.02 -2.22
CA MET A 45 8.05 -3.79 -2.98
C MET A 45 9.41 -3.86 -3.66
N ASN A 46 9.47 -3.39 -4.89
CA ASN A 46 10.69 -3.18 -5.65
C ASN A 46 10.65 -1.78 -6.27
N SER A 47 11.79 -1.11 -6.31
CA SER A 47 11.90 0.18 -6.95
C SER A 47 13.26 0.35 -7.60
N ASN A 48 13.30 1.13 -8.67
CA ASN A 48 14.50 1.51 -9.37
C ASN A 48 14.41 2.99 -9.75
N SER A 49 15.55 3.68 -9.67
CA SER A 49 15.68 5.04 -10.19
C SER A 49 16.88 5.14 -11.12
N PHE A 50 16.79 6.05 -12.08
CA PHE A 50 17.87 6.38 -13.00
C PHE A 50 17.82 7.87 -13.35
N THR A 51 18.94 8.39 -13.86
CA THR A 51 19.01 9.78 -14.33
C THR A 51 19.15 9.77 -15.84
N LEU A 52 18.23 10.44 -16.55
CA LEU A 52 18.26 10.65 -17.99
C LEU A 52 18.27 12.15 -18.26
N ASP A 53 19.29 12.64 -18.98
CA ASP A 53 19.44 14.06 -19.32
C ASP A 53 19.36 15.03 -18.13
N GLY A 54 19.81 14.57 -16.96
CA GLY A 54 19.79 15.34 -15.71
C GLY A 54 18.44 15.34 -14.97
N VAL A 55 17.44 14.62 -15.49
CA VAL A 55 16.15 14.37 -14.82
C VAL A 55 16.21 13.02 -14.12
N GLU A 56 15.86 12.98 -12.84
CA GLU A 56 15.71 11.74 -12.09
C GLU A 56 14.34 11.14 -12.37
N GLU A 57 14.33 9.90 -12.85
CA GLU A 57 13.15 9.09 -13.09
C GLU A 57 13.14 7.94 -12.08
N SER A 58 11.98 7.64 -11.50
CA SER A 58 11.81 6.55 -10.56
C SER A 58 10.59 5.73 -10.92
N HIS A 59 10.75 4.41 -10.91
CA HIS A 59 9.65 3.48 -11.06
C HIS A 59 9.62 2.53 -9.87
N SER A 60 8.42 2.15 -9.44
CA SER A 60 8.20 1.24 -8.32
C SER A 60 7.04 0.30 -8.58
N THR A 61 7.16 -0.92 -8.09
CA THR A 61 6.12 -1.93 -8.12
C THR A 61 5.93 -2.47 -6.71
N ALA A 62 4.70 -2.70 -6.29
CA ALA A 62 4.41 -3.35 -5.02
C ALA A 62 3.30 -4.39 -5.17
N THR A 63 3.36 -5.43 -4.34
CA THR A 63 2.27 -6.41 -4.20
C THR A 63 1.91 -6.55 -2.74
N TRP A 64 0.65 -6.31 -2.42
CA TRP A 64 0.09 -6.43 -1.08
C TRP A 64 -0.86 -7.62 -1.05
N ASP A 65 -0.74 -8.45 -0.02
CA ASP A 65 -1.52 -9.65 0.18
C ASP A 65 -2.36 -9.52 1.45
N TYR A 66 -3.66 -9.81 1.32
CA TYR A 66 -4.66 -9.74 2.36
C TYR A 66 -5.23 -11.14 2.58
N ASP A 67 -4.90 -11.74 3.74
CA ASP A 67 -5.22 -13.13 4.04
C ASP A 67 -6.73 -13.40 3.87
N GLY A 68 -7.08 -14.32 2.98
CA GLY A 68 -8.47 -14.71 2.73
C GLY A 68 -9.30 -13.70 1.94
N LEU A 69 -8.70 -12.59 1.49
CA LEU A 69 -9.30 -11.68 0.53
C LEU A 69 -8.64 -11.88 -0.85
N GLY A 70 -7.31 -11.74 -0.94
CA GLY A 70 -6.59 -11.76 -2.22
C GLY A 70 -5.41 -10.78 -2.25
N THR A 71 -4.97 -10.42 -3.46
CA THR A 71 -3.77 -9.62 -3.71
C THR A 71 -4.06 -8.34 -4.48
N ILE A 72 -3.28 -7.29 -4.23
CA ILE A 72 -3.33 -6.01 -4.95
C ILE A 72 -1.93 -5.70 -5.47
N GLU A 73 -1.82 -5.40 -6.75
CA GLU A 73 -0.58 -4.96 -7.39
C GLU A 73 -0.64 -3.45 -7.64
N PHE A 74 0.49 -2.78 -7.37
CA PHE A 74 0.68 -1.34 -7.53
C PHE A 74 1.85 -1.08 -8.47
N GLU A 75 1.73 -0.03 -9.28
CA GLU A 75 2.82 0.60 -10.00
C GLU A 75 2.83 2.08 -9.65
N ASP A 76 3.99 2.62 -9.27
CA ASP A 76 4.19 4.03 -8.91
C ASP A 76 3.19 4.56 -7.86
N GLY A 77 2.86 3.71 -6.89
CA GLY A 77 1.98 4.02 -5.76
C GLY A 77 0.48 3.96 -6.08
N VAL A 78 0.09 3.50 -7.27
CA VAL A 78 -1.33 3.34 -7.67
C VAL A 78 -1.66 1.89 -8.06
N VAL A 79 -2.88 1.45 -7.75
CA VAL A 79 -3.37 0.11 -8.07
C VAL A 79 -3.41 -0.09 -9.58
N THR A 80 -2.77 -1.14 -10.07
CA THR A 80 -2.84 -1.58 -11.47
C THR A 80 -3.65 -2.86 -11.63
N LYS A 81 -3.73 -3.68 -10.58
CA LYS A 81 -4.49 -4.93 -10.61
C LYS A 81 -4.99 -5.34 -9.23
N VAL A 82 -6.16 -5.95 -9.22
CA VAL A 82 -6.81 -6.57 -8.05
C VAL A 82 -7.04 -8.04 -8.39
N GLY A 83 -6.45 -8.95 -7.61
CA GLY A 83 -6.54 -10.41 -7.80
C GLY A 83 -7.22 -11.07 -6.60
N GLU A 84 -8.15 -11.99 -6.88
CA GLU A 84 -8.82 -12.85 -5.88
C GLU A 84 -8.08 -14.19 -5.71
#